data_AF-A0A163ESW6-F1
#
_entry.id   AF-A0A163ESW6-F1
#
_cell.length_a   1.000
_cell.length_b   1.000
_cell.length_c   1.000
_cell.angle_alpha   90.00
_cell.angle_beta   90.00
_cell.angle_gamma   90.00
#
_symmetry.space_group_name_H-M   'P 1'
#
loop_
_entity.id
_entity.type
_entity.pdbx_description
1 polymer ?
#
loop_
_entity_poly.entity_id
_entity_poly.type
_entity_poly.pdbx_seq_one_letter_code
_entity_poly.pdbx_strand_id
1 'polypeptide(L)'
;MCNESSPSEVTAVVAHLAQSKGVSRRTSQRTVQQAYALIREDIDQANIQRTDLVAQAIHLLMESARVALKQNNPGAVVGAVAQLDKLCGLGVSK
;
A
#
# COMPACT_ATOMS: atom_id res chain seq x y z
N MET A 1 5.48 13.91 4.35
CA MET A 1 6.65 13.54 3.52
C MET A 1 6.09 12.93 2.25
N CYS A 2 5.90 13.74 1.21
CA CYS A 2 5.46 13.26 -0.10
C CYS A 2 6.67 12.64 -0.80
N ASN A 3 6.61 11.34 -1.05
CA ASN A 3 7.66 10.61 -1.74
C ASN A 3 7.76 11.15 -3.18
N GLU A 4 8.89 11.75 -3.53
CA GLU A 4 9.19 12.21 -4.89
C GLU A 4 9.33 10.99 -5.81
N SER A 5 8.27 10.66 -6.55
CA SER A 5 8.38 9.74 -7.67
C SER A 5 9.41 10.29 -8.65
N SER A 6 10.50 9.55 -8.83
CA SER A 6 11.64 9.87 -9.69
C SER A 6 11.16 10.35 -11.09
N PRO A 7 11.64 11.51 -11.59
CA PRO A 7 11.19 12.10 -12.86
C PRO A 7 11.30 11.19 -14.10
N SER A 8 12.07 10.10 -14.00
CA SER A 8 12.35 9.13 -15.06
C SER A 8 11.15 8.24 -15.42
N GLU A 9 10.31 7.84 -14.46
CA GLU A 9 9.26 6.85 -14.72
C GLU A 9 8.04 7.46 -15.43
N VAL A 10 7.59 8.64 -14.99
CA VAL A 10 6.49 9.37 -15.65
C VAL A 10 6.88 9.74 -17.08
N THR A 11 8.15 10.08 -17.30
CA THR A 11 8.69 10.38 -18.63
C THR A 11 8.65 9.16 -19.55
N ALA A 12 8.94 7.96 -19.04
CA ALA A 12 8.86 6.71 -19.79
C ALA A 12 7.42 6.36 -20.18
N VAL A 13 6.46 6.50 -19.26
CA VAL A 13 5.03 6.25 -19.51
C VAL A 13 4.47 7.21 -20.57
N VAL A 14 4.84 8.50 -20.49
CA VAL A 14 4.48 9.51 -21.50
C VAL A 14 5.01 9.15 -22.89
N ALA A 15 6.27 8.73 -22.98
CA ALA A 15 6.90 8.35 -24.24
C ALA A 15 6.23 7.10 -24.84
N HIS A 16 5.97 6.08 -24.02
CA HIS A 16 5.26 4.88 -24.43
C HIS A 16 3.83 5.19 -24.89
N LEU A 17 3.11 6.07 -24.20
CA LEU A 17 1.76 6.48 -24.59
C LEU A 17 1.76 7.23 -25.93
N ALA A 18 2.72 8.15 -26.13
CA ALA A 18 2.89 8.85 -27.39
C ALA A 18 3.13 7.87 -28.55
N GLN A 19 4.01 6.89 -28.34
CA GLN A 19 4.36 5.89 -29.35
C GLN A 19 3.21 4.93 -29.64
N SER A 20 2.55 4.39 -28.62
CA SER A 20 1.51 3.36 -28.76
C SER A 20 0.18 3.89 -29.27
N LYS A 21 -0.16 5.15 -28.98
CA LYS A 21 -1.42 5.78 -29.42
C LYS A 21 -1.23 6.79 -30.55
N GLY A 22 -0.01 7.00 -31.02
CA GLY A 22 0.31 7.94 -32.11
C GLY A 22 -0.04 9.39 -31.80
N VAL A 23 -0.07 9.76 -30.51
CA VAL A 23 -0.43 11.12 -30.06
C VAL A 23 0.81 11.93 -29.73
N SER A 24 0.69 13.26 -29.80
CA SER A 24 1.81 14.15 -29.49
C SER A 24 2.30 13.96 -28.04
N ARG A 25 3.60 14.15 -27.81
CA ARG A 25 4.19 14.07 -26.45
C ARG A 25 3.48 14.99 -25.45
N ARG A 26 3.06 16.18 -25.88
CA ARG A 26 2.31 17.14 -25.06
C ARG A 26 0.93 16.60 -24.69
N THR A 27 0.25 15.98 -25.65
CA THR A 27 -1.04 15.30 -25.39
C THR A 27 -0.84 14.17 -24.40
N SER A 28 0.19 13.32 -24.59
CA SER A 28 0.51 12.23 -23.66
C SER A 28 0.80 12.72 -22.25
N GLN A 29 1.58 13.81 -22.10
CA GLN A 29 1.85 14.41 -20.79
C GLN A 29 0.57 14.86 -20.11
N ARG A 30 -0.33 15.53 -20.84
CA ARG A 30 -1.60 15.99 -20.29
C ARG A 30 -2.48 14.82 -19.86
N THR A 31 -2.57 13.78 -20.69
CA THR A 31 -3.35 12.58 -20.39
C THR A 31 -2.80 11.85 -19.15
N VAL A 32 -1.48 11.69 -19.03
CA VAL A 32 -0.86 11.05 -17.87
C VAL A 32 -1.05 11.86 -16.59
N GLN A 33 -0.95 13.19 -16.65
CA GLN A 33 -1.25 14.05 -15.50
C GLN A 33 -2.72 13.95 -15.06
N GLN A 34 -3.66 13.93 -16.01
CA GLN A 34 -5.08 13.75 -15.72
C GLN A 34 -5.36 12.38 -15.09
N ALA A 35 -4.76 11.31 -15.64
CA ALA A 35 -4.87 9.96 -15.08
C ALA A 35 -4.31 9.88 -13.65
N TYR A 36 -3.17 10.53 -13.38
CA TYR A 36 -2.61 10.59 -12.04
C TYR A 36 -3.53 11.33 -11.05
N ALA A 37 -4.12 12.45 -11.47
CA ALA A 37 -5.07 13.19 -10.65
C ALA A 37 -6.31 12.34 -10.30
N LEU A 38 -6.86 11.61 -11.28
CA LEU A 38 -7.99 10.70 -11.06
C LEU A 38 -7.63 9.55 -10.12
N ILE A 39 -6.49 8.88 -10.33
CA ILE A 39 -6.04 7.81 -9.42
C ILE A 39 -5.87 8.33 -8.00
N ARG A 40 -5.34 9.55 -7.84
CA ARG A 40 -5.17 10.15 -6.53
C ARG A 40 -6.51 10.50 -5.89
N GLU A 41 -7.43 11.07 -6.65
CA GLU A 41 -8.79 11.31 -6.19
C GLU A 41 -9.49 10.01 -5.81
N ASP A 42 -9.34 8.94 -6.59
CA ASP A 42 -9.88 7.61 -6.28
C ASP A 42 -9.27 7.03 -4.99
N ILE A 43 -7.96 7.23 -4.74
CA ILE A 43 -7.29 6.82 -3.49
C ILE A 43 -7.83 7.63 -2.31
N ASP A 44 -7.99 8.94 -2.48
CA ASP A 44 -8.53 9.83 -1.44
C ASP A 44 -10.02 9.50 -1.16
N GLN A 45 -10.81 9.20 -2.20
CA GLN A 45 -12.22 8.80 -2.12
C GLN A 45 -12.42 7.39 -1.60
N ALA A 46 -11.50 6.46 -1.89
CA ALA A 46 -11.51 5.13 -1.31
C ALA A 46 -11.51 5.21 0.23
N ASN A 47 -11.12 6.36 0.79
CA ASN A 47 -11.28 6.76 2.19
C ASN A 47 -10.97 5.60 3.13
N ILE A 48 -9.92 4.83 2.76
CA ILE A 48 -9.54 3.64 3.47
C ILE A 48 -9.01 4.14 4.79
N GLN A 49 -9.87 4.13 5.80
CA GLN A 49 -9.50 4.70 7.07
C GLN A 49 -8.33 3.89 7.59
N ARG A 50 -7.28 4.59 8.00
CA ARG A 50 -6.11 3.95 8.60
C ARG A 50 -6.53 3.02 9.76
N THR A 51 -7.62 3.36 10.44
CA THR A 51 -8.26 2.52 11.47
C THR A 51 -8.79 1.20 10.93
N ASP A 52 -9.37 1.17 9.73
CA ASP A 52 -9.93 -0.05 9.13
C ASP A 52 -8.81 -1.00 8.69
N LEU A 53 -7.73 -0.46 8.13
CA LEU A 53 -6.53 -1.24 7.80
C LEU A 53 -5.86 -1.80 9.06
N VAL A 54 -5.78 -1.01 10.13
CA VAL A 54 -5.25 -1.44 11.42
C VAL A 54 -6.13 -2.54 12.03
N ALA A 55 -7.46 -2.38 12.01
CA ALA A 55 -8.39 -3.41 12.48
C ALA A 55 -8.26 -4.72 11.69
N GLN A 56 -8.14 -4.63 10.36
CA GLN A 56 -7.92 -5.79 9.50
C GLN A 56 -6.58 -6.47 9.76
N ALA A 57 -5.50 -5.69 9.96
CA ALA A 57 -4.19 -6.23 10.31
C ALA A 57 -4.20 -6.95 11.67
N ILE A 58 -4.86 -6.38 12.70
CA ILE A 58 -5.05 -7.02 14.01
C ILE A 58 -5.79 -8.35 13.85
N HIS A 59 -6.88 -8.37 13.08
CA HIS A 59 -7.65 -9.58 12.82
C HIS A 59 -6.80 -10.68 12.16
N LEU A 60 -6.04 -10.34 11.12
CA LEU A 60 -5.18 -11.29 10.41
C LEU A 60 -4.07 -11.85 11.31
N LEU A 61 -3.47 -11.02 12.16
CA LEU A 61 -2.45 -11.45 13.11
C LEU A 61 -3.02 -12.43 14.16
N MET A 62 -4.21 -12.13 14.71
CA MET A 62 -4.88 -13.04 15.64
C MET A 62 -5.24 -14.38 14.97
N GLU A 63 -5.76 -14.36 13.75
CA GLU A 63 -6.12 -15.57 13.02
C GLU A 63 -4.87 -16.39 12.64
N SER A 64 -3.79 -15.73 12.23
CA SER A 64 -2.49 -16.37 11.98
C SER A 64 -1.95 -17.07 13.23
N ALA A 65 -1.98 -16.40 14.39
CA ALA A 65 -1.59 -17.01 15.67
C ALA A 65 -2.47 -18.24 16.00
N ARG A 66 -3.79 -18.14 15.79
CA ARG A 66 -4.73 -19.24 16.02
C ARG A 66 -4.45 -20.44 15.11
N VAL A 67 -4.14 -20.21 13.84
CA VAL A 67 -3.79 -21.27 12.88
C VAL A 67 -2.45 -21.89 13.23
N ALA A 68 -1.43 -21.08 13.56
CA ALA A 68 -0.11 -21.55 13.96
C ALA A 68 -0.15 -22.42 15.23
N LEU A 69 -1.01 -22.08 16.20
CA LEU A 69 -1.28 -22.93 17.37
C LEU A 69 -1.84 -24.31 16.97
N LYS A 70 -2.84 -24.34 16.07
CA LYS A 70 -3.39 -25.61 15.55
C LYS A 70 -2.35 -26.45 14.81
N GLN A 71 -1.39 -25.80 14.16
CA GLN A 71 -0.31 -26.45 13.41
C GLN A 71 0.90 -26.82 14.29
N ASN A 72 0.84 -26.59 15.61
CA ASN A 72 1.96 -26.82 16.52
C ASN A 72 3.25 -26.09 16.08
N ASN A 73 3.10 -24.88 15.52
CA ASN A 73 4.19 -24.04 15.04
C ASN A 73 4.40 -22.84 15.99
N PRO A 74 5.12 -23.01 17.10
CA PRO A 74 5.29 -21.97 18.11
C PRO A 74 6.06 -20.75 17.58
N GLY A 75 6.96 -20.92 16.62
CA GLY A 75 7.70 -19.80 16.01
C GLY A 75 6.79 -18.84 15.27
N ALA A 76 5.82 -19.35 14.51
CA ALA A 76 4.82 -18.54 13.84
C ALA A 76 3.86 -17.85 14.83
N VAL A 77 3.51 -18.51 15.94
CA VAL A 77 2.70 -17.90 17.02
C VAL A 77 3.43 -16.70 17.63
N VAL A 78 4.70 -16.88 18.03
CA VAL A 78 5.51 -15.80 18.60
C VAL A 78 5.69 -14.65 17.60
N GLY A 79 5.89 -14.96 16.32
CA GLY A 79 5.98 -13.96 15.25
C GLY A 79 4.70 -13.13 15.12
N ALA A 80 3.53 -13.77 15.10
CA ALA A 80 2.24 -13.09 15.00
C ALA A 80 1.95 -12.21 16.24
N VAL A 81 2.24 -12.71 17.45
CA VAL A 81 2.06 -11.97 18.71
C VAL A 81 3.01 -10.78 18.80
N ALA A 82 4.27 -10.93 18.39
CA ALA A 82 5.24 -9.83 18.41
C ALA A 82 4.88 -8.69 17.43
N GLN A 83 4.27 -9.01 16.28
CA GLN A 83 3.76 -7.98 15.36
C GLN A 83 2.50 -7.31 15.91
N LEU A 84 1.63 -8.06 16.59
CA LEU A 84 0.45 -7.51 17.26
C LEU A 84 0.85 -6.55 18.40
N ASP A 85 1.86 -6.92 19.19
CA ASP A 85 2.43 -6.08 20.26
C ASP A 85 2.94 -4.74 19.74
N LYS A 86 3.72 -4.76 18.66
CA LYS A 86 4.23 -3.55 17.99
C LYS A 86 3.11 -2.67 17.43
N LEU A 87 2.07 -3.29 16.87
CA LEU A 87 0.98 -2.59 16.19
C LEU A 87 -0.02 -1.96 17.17
N CYS A 88 -0.25 -2.61 18.32
CA CYS A 88 -1.11 -2.10 19.39
C CYS A 88 -0.35 -1.27 20.44
N GLY A 89 0.98 -1.18 20.34
CA GLY A 89 1.80 -0.48 21.34
C GLY A 89 1.75 -1.12 22.72
N LEU A 90 1.51 -2.44 22.80
CA LEU A 90 1.37 -3.19 24.05
C LEU A 90 2.72 -3.46 24.74
N GLY A 91 3.82 -3.09 24.07
CA GLY A 91 5.16 -3.21 24.60
C GLY A 91 5.26 -2.55 25.96
N VAL A 92 5.51 -3.37 26.98
CA VAL A 92 5.89 -2.90 28.31
C VAL A 92 7.11 -2.00 28.11
N SER A 93 6.92 -0.69 28.27
CA SER A 93 8.03 0.26 28.30
C SER A 93 8.97 -0.18 29.42
N LYS A 94 10.15 -0.66 29.05
CA LYS A 94 11.28 -0.79 29.99
C LYS A 94 12.08 0.49 29.97
#